data_AF-A0A7C4MTQ0-F1
#
_entry.id   AF-A0A7C4MTQ0-F1
#
_cell.length_a   1.000
_cell.length_b   1.000
_cell.length_c   1.000
_cell.angle_alpha   90.00
_cell.angle_beta   90.00
_cell.angle_gamma   90.00
#
_symmetry.space_group_name_H-M   'P 1'
#
loop_
_entity.id
_entity.type
_entity.pdbx_description
1 polymer ?
#
loop_
_entity_poly.entity_id
_entity_poly.type
_entity_poly.pdbx_seq_one_letter_code
_entity_poly.pdbx_strand_id
1 'polypeptide(L)'
;MAAEACSGIDRLEVAVVGSVMRVFGRERRRASPRRIRRRSPLVASAAIWALFVTAAVAKADVVELLSGAKVEGRIVARDEKSVSIETKIGDKTFTRTYPLERVAALTVGDRREVLASGRAGSDGSGAPGGSSGAGGSNGSSGTSDRAGTSGEAGRSKTGESADAKAGVSRTKEEVERIIAQQGRTPPDWFEAAALNYPKTLDLYWTSPPPRVWDNQRYLGQYIWDIINPNPSRWREGVKLMHHVLSLNQDRPEARRRTMDELGRMYFILLQDFARAAFWWQQAQAQRGDLSGSDGGVHLAECYWRLGNKQMAVELLEKLPPNFSMIKLWADLGELDRALKLAEANASGAYADIALLYAGDACRTCGKYADALRYYQRALQVPFSGRGKGRYERNQRRAAANAEAIKLFELLDLSKVPDGTYRASSVGYEADVYVEVVVKDHRIVSVRVTDHREKQYYASMTEIPRRIVERQTVRGIDAVSGATLTSEAIVNATAKALAAAMKK
;
A
#
# COMPACT_ATOMS: atom_id res chain seq x y z
N MET A 1 -31.52 -3.07 7.42
CA MET A 1 -31.29 -4.02 6.30
C MET A 1 -30.16 -3.52 5.41
N ALA A 2 -28.93 -3.44 5.97
CA ALA A 2 -27.74 -2.93 5.30
C ALA A 2 -26.47 -3.59 5.89
N ALA A 3 -26.46 -4.93 5.91
CA ALA A 3 -25.38 -5.72 6.55
C ALA A 3 -24.89 -6.92 5.72
N GLU A 4 -25.30 -7.06 4.46
CA GLU A 4 -24.91 -8.24 3.65
C GLU A 4 -23.86 -7.98 2.55
N ALA A 5 -23.49 -6.73 2.27
CA ALA A 5 -22.57 -6.42 1.16
C ALA A 5 -21.07 -6.56 1.46
N CYS A 6 -20.65 -6.74 2.73
CA CYS A 6 -19.23 -6.90 3.11
C CYS A 6 -18.87 -8.28 3.67
N SER A 7 -19.77 -9.29 3.58
CA SER A 7 -19.53 -10.61 4.18
C SER A 7 -19.16 -11.73 3.19
N GLY A 8 -19.02 -11.42 1.90
CA GLY A 8 -18.75 -12.42 0.86
C GLY A 8 -17.33 -12.99 0.84
N ILE A 9 -16.35 -12.26 1.39
CA ILE A 9 -14.92 -12.63 1.32
C ILE A 9 -14.43 -13.25 2.64
N ASP A 10 -14.99 -12.86 3.79
CA ASP A 10 -14.65 -13.43 5.10
C ASP A 10 -15.45 -14.71 5.48
N ARG A 11 -16.46 -15.12 4.69
CA ARG A 11 -17.27 -16.34 4.97
C ARG A 11 -16.78 -17.63 4.30
N LEU A 12 -15.75 -17.58 3.47
CA LEU A 12 -15.22 -18.75 2.76
C LEU A 12 -13.90 -19.30 3.33
N GLU A 13 -13.24 -18.61 4.26
CA GLU A 13 -11.95 -19.02 4.83
C GLU A 13 -12.01 -19.75 6.19
N VAL A 14 -13.19 -20.24 6.62
CA VAL A 14 -13.30 -21.12 7.81
C VAL A 14 -13.45 -22.61 7.42
N ALA A 15 -13.48 -22.96 6.14
CA ALA A 15 -13.80 -24.33 5.70
C ALA A 15 -12.65 -25.16 5.09
N VAL A 16 -11.41 -24.64 4.95
CA VAL A 16 -10.35 -25.38 4.21
C VAL A 16 -9.07 -25.66 5.01
N VAL A 17 -8.96 -25.25 6.28
CA VAL A 17 -7.77 -25.53 7.13
C VAL A 17 -7.96 -26.78 8.04
N GLY A 18 -9.01 -27.57 7.82
CA GLY A 18 -9.45 -28.62 8.76
C GLY A 18 -9.16 -30.09 8.39
N SER A 19 -8.28 -30.42 7.43
CA SER A 19 -8.16 -31.84 6.99
C SER A 19 -6.75 -32.39 6.70
N VAL A 20 -5.69 -31.81 7.26
CA VAL A 20 -4.37 -32.46 7.26
C VAL A 20 -3.77 -32.46 8.67
N MET A 21 -4.41 -33.20 9.58
CA MET A 21 -3.77 -33.79 10.77
C MET A 21 -4.79 -34.67 11.50
N ARG A 22 -4.87 -35.94 11.10
CA ARG A 22 -5.40 -36.98 11.98
C ARG A 22 -4.80 -38.33 11.61
N VAL A 23 -3.58 -38.56 12.09
CA VAL A 23 -2.92 -39.86 12.09
C VAL A 23 -2.32 -40.05 13.49
N PHE A 24 -2.80 -41.10 14.16
CA PHE A 24 -2.35 -41.74 15.41
C PHE A 24 -2.48 -41.02 16.76
N GLY A 25 -3.01 -41.75 17.75
CA GLY A 25 -2.77 -41.49 19.18
C GLY A 25 -3.94 -41.75 20.13
N ARG A 26 -4.24 -43.02 20.41
CA ARG A 26 -5.19 -43.53 21.40
C ARG A 26 -4.73 -43.26 22.85
N GLU A 27 -5.71 -43.12 23.76
CA GLU A 27 -5.66 -43.48 25.21
C GLU A 27 -4.78 -42.61 26.12
N ARG A 28 -5.09 -42.26 27.39
CA ARG A 28 -5.99 -42.84 28.42
C ARG A 28 -6.28 -41.79 29.54
N ARG A 29 -7.17 -42.21 30.45
CA ARG A 29 -7.96 -41.48 31.47
C ARG A 29 -7.23 -40.84 32.67
N ARG A 30 -7.87 -39.78 33.20
CA ARG A 30 -8.15 -39.36 34.62
C ARG A 30 -7.19 -39.78 35.75
N ALA A 31 -6.81 -38.83 36.61
CA ALA A 31 -7.36 -38.64 37.97
C ALA A 31 -6.64 -37.55 38.80
N SER A 32 -7.40 -36.92 39.69
CA SER A 32 -7.11 -35.77 40.58
C SER A 32 -6.22 -36.08 41.83
N PRO A 33 -5.80 -35.06 42.61
CA PRO A 33 -4.66 -35.12 43.53
C PRO A 33 -5.03 -35.28 45.02
N ARG A 34 -4.08 -35.74 45.86
CA ARG A 34 -4.13 -35.64 47.34
C ARG A 34 -2.75 -35.40 47.97
N ARG A 35 -2.55 -34.15 48.39
CA ARG A 35 -2.04 -33.62 49.69
C ARG A 35 -1.48 -34.63 50.74
N ILE A 36 -0.27 -34.38 51.27
CA ILE A 36 0.04 -34.01 52.70
C ILE A 36 1.48 -34.37 53.18
N ARG A 37 2.14 -33.32 53.74
CA ARG A 37 3.14 -33.20 54.83
C ARG A 37 4.53 -33.88 54.82
N ARG A 38 5.52 -32.98 54.83
CA ARG A 38 6.62 -32.75 55.83
C ARG A 38 7.49 -33.93 56.27
N ARG A 39 8.82 -33.76 56.09
CA ARG A 39 9.79 -33.47 57.17
C ARG A 39 11.16 -33.11 56.57
N SER A 40 11.74 -32.00 57.02
CA SER A 40 13.18 -31.68 56.91
C SER A 40 13.93 -32.36 58.06
N PRO A 41 15.27 -32.51 58.00
CA PRO A 41 16.10 -31.42 58.55
C PRO A 41 17.44 -31.14 57.83
N LEU A 42 17.84 -29.87 57.95
CA LEU A 42 19.18 -29.33 58.22
C LEU A 42 20.40 -29.87 57.46
N VAL A 43 20.96 -29.04 56.57
CA VAL A 43 22.41 -28.78 56.49
C VAL A 43 22.62 -27.28 56.30
N ALA A 44 23.43 -26.70 57.19
CA ALA A 44 23.88 -25.32 57.17
C ALA A 44 25.00 -25.12 56.13
N SER A 45 25.07 -23.94 55.50
CA SER A 45 26.22 -23.02 55.57
C SER A 45 26.32 -22.07 54.37
N ALA A 46 26.93 -20.91 54.65
CA ALA A 46 27.50 -19.91 53.75
C ALA A 46 26.53 -18.94 53.05
N ALA A 47 26.28 -17.82 53.74
CA ALA A 47 25.83 -16.58 53.12
C ALA A 47 26.96 -16.00 52.25
N ILE A 48 26.77 -16.01 50.93
CA ILE A 48 27.51 -15.16 49.99
C ILE A 48 26.64 -13.91 49.79
N TRP A 49 27.06 -12.79 50.36
CA TRP A 49 26.56 -11.47 49.97
C TRP A 49 27.05 -11.16 48.57
N ALA A 50 26.29 -11.55 47.55
CA ALA A 50 26.45 -11.00 46.22
C ALA A 50 25.93 -9.55 46.27
N LEU A 51 26.85 -8.59 46.29
CA LEU A 51 26.53 -7.22 45.90
C LEU A 51 26.01 -7.27 44.46
N PHE A 52 24.68 -7.24 44.30
CA PHE A 52 24.07 -6.81 43.05
C PHE A 52 24.34 -5.31 42.93
N VAL A 53 25.45 -4.96 42.29
CA VAL A 53 25.54 -3.66 41.62
C VAL A 53 24.52 -3.74 40.48
N THR A 54 23.32 -3.25 40.74
CA THR A 54 22.39 -2.90 39.67
C THR A 54 23.06 -1.76 38.91
N ALA A 55 23.80 -2.08 37.86
CA ALA A 55 24.13 -1.09 36.85
C ALA A 55 22.78 -0.60 36.33
N ALA A 56 22.40 0.62 36.73
CA ALA A 56 21.27 1.29 36.12
C ALA A 56 21.57 1.33 34.63
N VAL A 57 20.79 0.60 33.84
CA VAL A 57 20.86 0.70 32.39
C VAL A 57 20.51 2.15 32.10
N ALA A 58 21.52 2.95 31.75
CA ALA A 58 21.29 4.33 31.35
C ALA A 58 20.27 4.31 30.20
N LYS A 59 19.17 5.05 30.36
CA LYS A 59 18.20 5.20 29.27
C LYS A 59 18.95 5.75 28.05
N ALA A 60 18.67 5.16 26.88
CA ALA A 60 19.21 5.68 25.63
C ALA A 60 18.78 7.15 25.45
N ASP A 61 19.69 7.97 24.93
CA ASP A 61 19.35 9.29 24.45
C ASP A 61 18.36 9.15 23.27
N VAL A 62 17.51 10.16 23.09
CA VAL A 62 16.48 10.15 22.06
C VAL A 62 16.55 11.43 21.26
N VAL A 63 16.75 11.32 19.95
CA VAL A 63 16.44 12.39 19.00
C VAL A 63 15.01 12.19 18.52
N GLU A 64 14.11 13.06 18.95
CA GLU A 64 12.74 13.14 18.43
C GLU A 64 12.76 14.12 17.26
N LEU A 65 12.56 13.63 16.04
CA LEU A 65 12.51 14.46 14.85
C LEU A 65 11.20 15.25 14.81
N LEU A 66 11.16 16.35 14.04
CA LEU A 66 9.91 17.03 13.67
C LEU A 66 8.94 16.08 12.94
N SER A 67 9.51 15.07 12.29
CA SER A 67 8.78 13.94 11.74
C SER A 67 8.29 12.96 12.82
N GLY A 68 8.35 13.28 14.11
CA GLY A 68 7.92 12.49 15.27
C GLY A 68 8.60 11.13 15.43
N ALA A 69 9.46 10.75 14.47
CA ALA A 69 10.33 9.61 14.56
C ALA A 69 11.28 9.81 15.75
N LYS A 70 11.31 8.81 16.61
CA LYS A 70 12.25 8.73 17.72
C LYS A 70 13.39 7.82 17.32
N VAL A 71 14.57 8.41 17.29
CA VAL A 71 15.82 7.72 17.06
C VAL A 71 16.46 7.56 18.44
N GLU A 72 16.52 6.32 18.92
CA GLU A 72 17.10 5.98 20.22
C GLU A 72 18.56 5.58 20.02
N GLY A 73 19.44 6.07 20.89
CA GLY A 73 20.88 5.90 20.72
C GLY A 73 21.67 6.66 21.77
N ARG A 74 22.89 7.03 21.42
CA ARG A 74 23.74 7.91 22.22
C ARG A 74 23.96 9.19 21.42
N ILE A 75 23.63 10.35 21.95
CA ILE A 75 23.97 11.62 21.29
C ILE A 75 25.48 11.80 21.43
N VAL A 76 26.19 11.83 20.30
CA VAL A 76 27.66 11.83 20.25
C VAL A 76 28.23 13.20 19.87
N ALA A 77 27.46 14.05 19.19
CA ALA A 77 27.86 15.42 18.91
C ALA A 77 26.63 16.31 18.79
N ARG A 78 26.78 17.60 19.10
CA ARG A 78 25.77 18.63 18.87
C ARG A 78 26.47 19.96 18.68
N ASP A 79 25.99 20.72 17.71
CA ASP A 79 26.36 22.11 17.48
C ASP A 79 25.09 22.97 17.30
N GLU A 80 25.25 24.23 16.90
CA GLU A 80 24.13 25.17 16.72
C GLU A 80 23.17 24.78 15.59
N LYS A 81 23.61 23.96 14.63
CA LYS A 81 22.86 23.61 13.42
C LYS A 81 22.47 22.16 13.37
N SER A 82 23.12 21.29 14.14
CA SER A 82 22.92 19.84 14.04
C SER A 82 23.12 19.08 15.35
N VAL A 83 22.55 17.87 15.39
CA VAL A 83 22.76 16.88 16.43
C VAL A 83 23.10 15.55 15.78
N SER A 84 24.14 14.89 16.27
CA SER A 84 24.56 13.57 15.82
C SER A 84 24.21 12.54 16.88
N ILE A 85 23.43 11.54 16.49
CA ILE A 85 23.06 10.41 17.33
C ILE A 85 23.65 9.12 16.76
N GLU A 86 24.19 8.32 17.66
CA GLU A 86 24.71 7.00 17.40
C GLU A 86 23.66 5.94 17.79
N THR A 87 23.09 5.25 16.81
CA THR A 87 22.04 4.22 17.01
C THR A 87 22.54 2.85 16.61
N LYS A 88 22.14 1.81 17.36
CA LYS A 88 22.38 0.42 17.00
C LYS A 88 21.19 -0.17 16.26
N ILE A 89 21.40 -0.68 15.04
CA ILE A 89 20.40 -1.45 14.29
C ILE A 89 21.00 -2.83 14.00
N GLY A 90 20.38 -3.87 14.56
CA GLY A 90 20.99 -5.21 14.61
C GLY A 90 22.33 -5.16 15.36
N ASP A 91 23.40 -5.66 14.74
CA ASP A 91 24.76 -5.65 15.31
C ASP A 91 25.61 -4.42 14.92
N LYS A 92 25.04 -3.51 14.11
CA LYS A 92 25.78 -2.36 13.57
C LYS A 92 25.38 -1.07 14.27
N THR A 93 26.39 -0.23 14.50
CA THR A 93 26.27 1.11 15.06
C THR A 93 26.35 2.14 13.93
N PHE A 94 25.43 3.11 13.90
CA PHE A 94 25.31 4.15 12.87
C PHE A 94 25.31 5.52 13.52
N THR A 95 26.12 6.44 13.01
CA THR A 95 26.08 7.86 13.42
C THR A 95 25.32 8.67 12.37
N ARG A 96 24.25 9.34 12.81
CA ARG A 96 23.43 10.17 11.95
C ARG A 96 23.40 11.58 12.49
N THR A 97 23.80 12.53 11.65
CA THR A 97 23.67 13.96 11.91
C THR A 97 22.34 14.45 11.37
N TYR A 98 21.52 14.99 12.26
CA TYR A 98 20.26 15.64 11.95
C TYR A 98 20.43 17.14 12.08
N PRO A 99 20.05 17.93 11.07
CA PRO A 99 19.88 19.36 11.25
C PRO A 99 18.90 19.62 12.41
N LEU A 100 19.22 20.53 13.34
CA LEU A 100 18.35 20.85 14.48
C LEU A 100 16.98 21.37 14.03
N GLU A 101 16.90 22.00 12.87
CA GLU A 101 15.64 22.38 12.22
C GLU A 101 14.72 21.20 11.89
N ARG A 102 15.23 19.96 11.91
CA ARG A 102 14.47 18.73 11.75
C ARG A 102 14.22 18.00 13.06
N VAL A 103 14.61 18.57 14.21
CA VAL A 103 14.54 17.95 15.53
C VAL A 103 13.48 18.66 16.37
N ALA A 104 12.47 17.91 16.82
CA ALA A 104 11.44 18.40 17.73
C ALA A 104 11.95 18.48 19.17
N ALA A 105 12.66 17.44 19.62
CA ALA A 105 13.21 17.37 20.97
C ALA A 105 14.41 16.45 21.05
N LEU A 106 15.27 16.72 22.03
CA LEU A 106 16.36 15.86 22.45
C LEU A 106 16.10 15.37 23.85
N THR A 107 16.31 14.09 24.12
CA THR A 107 16.35 13.55 25.47
C THR A 107 17.75 13.02 25.72
N VAL A 108 18.45 13.55 26.72
CA VAL A 108 19.77 13.06 27.15
C VAL A 108 19.66 12.62 28.61
N GLY A 109 19.82 11.33 28.86
CA GLY A 109 19.47 10.74 30.16
C GLY A 109 18.01 11.03 30.55
N ASP A 110 17.79 11.69 31.69
CA ASP A 110 16.44 12.09 32.15
C ASP A 110 16.04 13.51 31.75
N ARG A 111 16.90 14.25 31.03
CA ARG A 111 16.63 15.63 30.61
C ARG A 111 16.10 15.66 29.19
N ARG A 112 14.87 16.13 29.02
CA ARG A 112 14.27 16.42 27.72
C ARG A 112 14.30 17.91 27.42
N GLU A 113 14.90 18.26 26.29
CA GLU A 113 14.95 19.60 25.72
C GLU A 113 14.08 19.63 24.47
N VAL A 114 13.10 20.53 24.42
CA VAL A 114 12.27 20.73 23.23
C VAL A 114 12.94 21.82 22.38
N LEU A 115 13.29 21.48 21.15
CA LEU A 115 13.96 22.38 20.21
C LEU A 115 12.98 23.08 19.28
N ALA A 116 11.80 22.50 19.07
CA ALA A 116 10.72 23.12 18.32
C ALA A 116 9.42 23.17 19.13
N SER A 117 9.02 24.37 19.52
CA SER A 117 7.60 24.71 19.66
C SER A 117 7.04 24.91 18.26
N GLY A 118 5.95 24.21 17.94
CA GLY A 118 5.30 24.34 16.64
C GLY A 118 4.94 25.81 16.36
N ARG A 119 5.25 26.30 15.15
CA ARG A 119 4.42 27.35 14.56
C ARG A 119 3.11 26.70 14.13
N ALA A 120 2.17 26.64 15.06
CA ALA A 120 0.74 26.70 14.78
C ALA A 120 0.27 28.08 15.24
N GLY A 121 -0.28 28.88 14.33
CA GLY A 121 -0.81 30.22 14.63
C GLY A 121 -1.11 30.98 13.35
N SER A 122 -2.37 31.37 13.21
CA SER A 122 -3.06 31.90 12.06
C SER A 122 -2.87 33.41 11.83
N ASP A 123 -3.41 33.83 10.68
CA ASP A 123 -3.99 35.14 10.33
C ASP A 123 -3.08 36.29 9.87
N GLY A 124 -3.50 36.87 8.74
CA GLY A 124 -2.92 38.06 8.14
C GLY A 124 -3.42 38.31 6.71
N SER A 125 -4.74 38.42 6.55
CA SER A 125 -5.37 39.07 5.39
C SER A 125 -4.71 40.42 5.06
N GLY A 126 -4.51 40.71 3.78
CA GLY A 126 -4.15 42.06 3.36
C GLY A 126 -3.63 42.17 1.92
N ALA A 127 -4.55 42.09 0.94
CA ALA A 127 -4.38 42.91 -0.26
C ALA A 127 -4.56 44.39 0.15
N PRO A 128 -3.96 45.35 -0.58
CA PRO A 128 -4.75 45.93 -1.67
C PRO A 128 -3.94 46.36 -2.92
N GLY A 129 -4.62 46.26 -4.07
CA GLY A 129 -4.81 47.40 -4.97
C GLY A 129 -3.76 47.71 -6.04
N GLY A 130 -4.21 47.66 -7.31
CA GLY A 130 -4.08 48.84 -8.18
C GLY A 130 -3.22 48.74 -9.44
N SER A 131 -3.86 48.32 -10.55
CA SER A 131 -3.99 49.05 -11.82
C SER A 131 -2.75 49.63 -12.53
N SER A 132 -2.50 49.16 -13.76
CA SER A 132 -2.65 49.90 -15.04
C SER A 132 -1.58 49.51 -16.07
N GLY A 133 -1.97 49.47 -17.35
CA GLY A 133 -1.02 49.42 -18.47
C GLY A 133 -1.51 48.62 -19.68
N ALA A 134 -2.45 49.21 -20.42
CA ALA A 134 -2.93 48.73 -21.71
C ALA A 134 -1.85 48.80 -22.81
N GLY A 135 -2.06 48.04 -23.88
CA GLY A 135 -1.66 48.46 -25.23
C GLY A 135 -1.11 47.38 -26.14
N GLY A 136 -1.76 47.17 -27.29
CA GLY A 136 -1.05 46.83 -28.52
C GLY A 136 -1.47 45.55 -29.23
N SER A 137 -2.57 45.63 -29.97
CA SER A 137 -2.94 44.73 -31.07
C SER A 137 -1.96 44.77 -32.25
N ASN A 138 -1.77 43.61 -32.89
CA ASN A 138 -1.67 43.36 -34.35
C ASN A 138 -1.06 41.95 -34.49
N GLY A 139 -1.53 41.00 -35.31
CA GLY A 139 -2.36 41.09 -36.50
C GLY A 139 -1.70 40.20 -37.57
N SER A 140 -2.40 39.11 -37.91
CA SER A 140 -2.45 38.50 -39.25
C SER A 140 -1.31 37.60 -39.80
N SER A 141 -1.68 36.32 -39.94
CA SER A 141 -1.77 35.52 -41.20
C SER A 141 -0.55 35.18 -42.08
N GLY A 142 -0.54 33.92 -42.53
CA GLY A 142 0.02 33.46 -43.83
C GLY A 142 0.99 32.28 -43.69
N THR A 143 0.56 31.01 -43.68
CA THR A 143 0.37 30.07 -44.81
C THR A 143 1.63 29.58 -45.54
N SER A 144 1.76 28.24 -45.59
CA SER A 144 2.39 27.37 -46.63
C SER A 144 3.89 27.57 -46.95
N ASP A 145 4.74 26.58 -47.21
CA ASP A 145 4.53 25.26 -47.80
C ASP A 145 5.75 24.31 -47.61
N ARG A 146 5.44 23.01 -47.63
CA ARG A 146 6.18 21.79 -48.04
C ARG A 146 7.72 21.67 -48.19
N ALA A 147 8.17 20.56 -47.58
CA ALA A 147 8.88 19.39 -48.14
C ALA A 147 10.43 19.33 -48.14
N GLY A 148 10.95 18.21 -47.61
CA GLY A 148 12.34 17.77 -47.71
C GLY A 148 12.62 16.54 -46.84
N THR A 149 12.68 15.38 -47.46
CA THR A 149 12.79 14.02 -46.91
C THR A 149 14.15 13.66 -46.31
N SER A 150 14.17 12.81 -45.28
CA SER A 150 15.05 11.63 -45.22
C SER A 150 14.52 10.63 -44.19
N GLY A 151 14.39 9.38 -44.62
CA GLY A 151 13.91 8.28 -43.80
C GLY A 151 15.07 7.53 -43.16
N GLU A 152 14.83 7.01 -41.97
CA GLU A 152 15.54 5.84 -41.45
C GLU A 152 14.68 5.11 -40.41
N ALA A 153 14.86 3.80 -40.37
CA ALA A 153 13.89 2.80 -39.95
C ALA A 153 13.43 2.93 -38.49
N GLY A 154 12.11 3.11 -38.31
CA GLY A 154 11.44 3.09 -37.02
C GLY A 154 11.36 1.68 -36.44
N ARG A 155 12.14 1.43 -35.39
CA ARG A 155 11.95 0.32 -34.47
C ARG A 155 10.60 0.52 -33.76
N SER A 156 9.69 -0.42 -33.98
CA SER A 156 8.37 -0.52 -33.35
C SER A 156 8.46 -0.26 -31.84
N LYS A 157 7.89 0.88 -31.40
CA LYS A 157 7.56 1.10 -30.00
C LYS A 157 6.24 0.37 -29.74
N THR A 158 6.36 -0.75 -29.04
CA THR A 158 5.28 -1.38 -28.28
C THR A 158 4.46 -0.33 -27.56
N GLY A 159 3.13 -0.39 -27.65
CA GLY A 159 2.20 0.50 -26.98
C GLY A 159 2.55 0.70 -25.50
N GLU A 160 3.14 1.85 -25.19
CA GLU A 160 3.18 2.41 -23.85
C GLU A 160 1.72 2.58 -23.42
N SER A 161 1.29 1.78 -22.45
CA SER A 161 0.15 2.17 -21.62
C SER A 161 0.42 3.60 -21.16
N ALA A 162 -0.58 4.46 -21.29
CA ALA A 162 -0.51 5.82 -20.82
C ALA A 162 -0.45 5.81 -19.28
N ASP A 163 0.69 5.40 -18.74
CA ASP A 163 1.15 5.78 -17.42
C ASP A 163 1.08 7.29 -17.42
N ALA A 164 0.15 7.81 -16.63
CA ALA A 164 0.14 9.23 -16.38
C ALA A 164 1.45 9.57 -15.69
N LYS A 165 2.34 10.18 -16.47
CA LYS A 165 3.46 10.93 -15.96
C LYS A 165 2.92 11.80 -14.82
N ALA A 166 3.40 11.53 -13.61
CA ALA A 166 3.08 12.32 -12.44
C ALA A 166 3.33 13.80 -12.80
N GLY A 167 2.27 14.62 -12.78
CA GLY A 167 2.33 16.04 -13.12
C GLY A 167 1.49 16.50 -14.33
N VAL A 168 0.87 15.60 -15.09
CA VAL A 168 -0.05 16.03 -16.17
C VAL A 168 -1.43 16.31 -15.59
N SER A 169 -1.81 17.59 -15.52
CA SER A 169 -3.18 18.03 -15.25
C SER A 169 -3.99 18.04 -16.56
N ARG A 170 -5.18 17.44 -16.56
CA ARG A 170 -6.08 17.38 -17.72
C ARG A 170 -7.45 17.95 -17.38
N THR A 171 -8.12 18.53 -18.37
CA THR A 171 -9.52 18.95 -18.20
C THR A 171 -10.43 17.72 -18.10
N LYS A 172 -11.69 17.93 -17.69
CA LYS A 172 -12.69 16.85 -17.64
C LYS A 172 -12.91 16.25 -19.03
N GLU A 173 -13.05 17.11 -20.03
CA GLU A 173 -13.33 16.73 -21.42
C GLU A 173 -12.18 15.92 -22.02
N GLU A 174 -10.92 16.25 -21.67
CA GLU A 174 -9.75 15.49 -22.09
C GLU A 174 -9.73 14.08 -21.49
N VAL A 175 -10.00 13.96 -20.18
CA VAL A 175 -10.07 12.65 -19.50
C VAL A 175 -11.21 11.81 -20.09
N GLU A 176 -12.40 12.38 -20.27
CA GLU A 176 -13.54 11.71 -20.89
C GLU A 176 -13.23 11.24 -22.32
N ARG A 177 -12.54 12.06 -23.11
CA ARG A 177 -12.11 11.70 -24.47
C ARG A 177 -11.12 10.53 -24.44
N ILE A 178 -10.14 10.55 -23.55
CA ILE A 178 -9.16 9.46 -23.39
C ILE A 178 -9.87 8.16 -23.01
N ILE A 179 -10.78 8.21 -22.03
CA ILE A 179 -11.56 7.04 -21.59
C ILE A 179 -12.39 6.48 -22.75
N ALA A 180 -13.11 7.35 -23.47
CA ALA A 180 -13.95 6.94 -24.59
C ALA A 180 -13.14 6.33 -25.75
N GLN A 181 -11.98 6.90 -26.07
CA GLN A 181 -11.12 6.41 -27.14
C GLN A 181 -10.47 5.08 -26.78
N GLN A 182 -9.80 5.00 -25.63
CA GLN A 182 -9.08 3.78 -25.23
C GLN A 182 -10.05 2.66 -24.86
N GLY A 183 -11.17 2.96 -24.21
CA GLY A 183 -12.18 1.99 -23.83
C GLY A 183 -12.81 1.24 -25.00
N ARG A 184 -12.95 1.91 -26.15
CA ARG A 184 -13.49 1.33 -27.39
C ARG A 184 -12.46 0.65 -28.27
N THR A 185 -11.17 0.82 -27.96
CA THR A 185 -10.07 0.29 -28.77
C THR A 185 -9.46 -0.91 -28.05
N PRO A 186 -9.47 -2.12 -28.62
CA PRO A 186 -8.76 -3.25 -28.04
C PRO A 186 -7.27 -2.92 -27.82
N PRO A 187 -6.64 -3.37 -26.73
CA PRO A 187 -5.19 -3.27 -26.57
C PRO A 187 -4.44 -3.98 -27.71
N ASP A 188 -3.23 -3.54 -28.05
CA ASP A 188 -2.44 -4.12 -29.15
C ASP A 188 -2.17 -5.62 -29.00
N TRP A 189 -2.14 -6.13 -27.77
CA TRP A 189 -1.92 -7.55 -27.47
C TRP A 189 -3.20 -8.41 -27.56
N PHE A 190 -4.37 -7.80 -27.71
CA PHE A 190 -5.66 -8.47 -27.50
C PHE A 190 -5.93 -9.60 -28.50
N GLU A 191 -5.65 -9.37 -29.78
CA GLU A 191 -5.81 -10.39 -30.82
C GLU A 191 -4.88 -11.58 -30.58
N ALA A 192 -3.64 -11.32 -30.17
CA ALA A 192 -2.63 -12.34 -29.89
C ALA A 192 -2.86 -13.11 -28.58
N ALA A 193 -3.62 -12.57 -27.62
CA ALA A 193 -3.88 -13.27 -26.37
C ALA A 193 -4.70 -14.55 -26.61
N ALA A 194 -4.38 -15.62 -25.89
CA ALA A 194 -5.14 -16.86 -26.01
C ALA A 194 -6.47 -16.77 -25.27
N LEU A 195 -7.49 -17.46 -25.80
CA LEU A 195 -8.78 -17.63 -25.14
C LEU A 195 -8.84 -19.03 -24.52
N ASN A 196 -8.17 -19.19 -23.38
CA ASN A 196 -8.02 -20.49 -22.69
C ASN A 196 -8.87 -20.53 -21.42
N TYR A 197 -9.85 -21.43 -21.40
CA TYR A 197 -10.68 -21.68 -20.22
C TYR A 197 -11.24 -23.12 -20.22
N PRO A 198 -11.59 -23.69 -19.04
CA PRO A 198 -12.22 -25.00 -18.96
C PRO A 198 -13.56 -25.03 -19.68
N LYS A 199 -13.85 -26.07 -20.47
CA LYS A 199 -15.16 -26.21 -21.15
C LYS A 199 -16.33 -26.36 -20.18
N THR A 200 -16.06 -26.74 -18.93
CA THR A 200 -17.04 -26.85 -17.83
C THR A 200 -17.38 -25.51 -17.20
N LEU A 201 -16.65 -24.44 -17.53
CA LEU A 201 -16.81 -23.14 -16.91
C LEU A 201 -18.13 -22.50 -17.36
N ASP A 202 -18.96 -22.15 -16.39
CA ASP A 202 -20.17 -21.38 -16.64
C ASP A 202 -19.81 -19.93 -16.99
N LEU A 203 -20.11 -19.54 -18.23
CA LEU A 203 -19.86 -18.22 -18.78
C LEU A 203 -21.03 -17.25 -18.56
N TYR A 204 -22.01 -17.60 -17.73
CA TYR A 204 -23.24 -16.83 -17.57
C TYR A 204 -23.41 -16.22 -16.17
N TRP A 205 -22.33 -16.19 -15.37
CA TRP A 205 -22.32 -15.64 -14.01
C TRP A 205 -23.33 -16.31 -13.05
N THR A 206 -23.59 -17.60 -13.21
CA THR A 206 -24.41 -18.33 -12.23
C THR A 206 -23.71 -18.35 -10.88
N SER A 207 -24.45 -18.01 -9.82
CA SER A 207 -23.91 -18.03 -8.47
C SER A 207 -23.56 -19.46 -8.04
N PRO A 208 -22.41 -19.68 -7.39
CA PRO A 208 -22.10 -20.98 -6.81
C PRO A 208 -23.09 -21.33 -5.68
N PRO A 209 -23.41 -22.63 -5.50
CA PRO A 209 -24.08 -23.09 -4.29
C PRO A 209 -23.29 -22.66 -3.05
N PRO A 210 -23.98 -22.30 -1.96
CA PRO A 210 -23.30 -21.92 -0.73
C PRO A 210 -22.28 -23.00 -0.30
N ARG A 211 -21.05 -22.57 0.01
CA ARG A 211 -19.94 -23.41 0.51
C ARG A 211 -19.36 -24.43 -0.47
N VAL A 212 -19.75 -24.41 -1.75
CA VAL A 212 -19.10 -25.23 -2.78
C VAL A 212 -18.10 -24.36 -3.55
N TRP A 213 -16.83 -24.75 -3.47
CA TRP A 213 -15.77 -24.15 -4.27
C TRP A 213 -15.42 -25.07 -5.44
N ASP A 214 -15.67 -24.59 -6.64
CA ASP A 214 -15.39 -25.24 -7.92
C ASP A 214 -14.97 -24.17 -8.94
N ASN A 215 -13.67 -23.89 -8.96
CA ASN A 215 -13.06 -22.94 -9.88
C ASN A 215 -13.01 -23.44 -11.35
N GLN A 216 -13.44 -24.67 -11.63
CA GLN A 216 -13.57 -25.18 -13.00
C GLN A 216 -15.00 -24.98 -13.54
N ARG A 217 -15.95 -24.65 -12.67
CA ARG A 217 -17.35 -24.42 -13.01
C ARG A 217 -17.78 -22.96 -12.83
N TYR A 218 -17.30 -22.25 -11.81
CA TYR A 218 -17.77 -20.90 -11.50
C TYR A 218 -16.78 -19.82 -11.90
N LEU A 219 -17.23 -18.91 -12.78
CA LEU A 219 -16.39 -17.87 -13.39
C LEU A 219 -15.61 -17.02 -12.39
N GLY A 220 -16.28 -16.52 -11.34
CA GLY A 220 -15.62 -15.70 -10.33
C GLY A 220 -14.53 -16.45 -9.55
N GLN A 221 -14.74 -17.74 -9.27
CA GLN A 221 -13.77 -18.58 -8.57
C GLN A 221 -12.59 -18.94 -9.50
N TYR A 222 -12.85 -19.18 -10.79
CA TYR A 222 -11.81 -19.33 -11.80
C TYR A 222 -10.91 -18.09 -11.88
N ILE A 223 -11.51 -16.91 -11.98
CA ILE A 223 -10.74 -15.66 -12.01
C ILE A 223 -9.88 -15.53 -10.74
N TRP A 224 -10.46 -15.81 -9.57
CA TRP A 224 -9.77 -15.69 -8.29
C TRP A 224 -8.57 -16.64 -8.13
N ASP A 225 -8.74 -17.93 -8.43
CA ASP A 225 -7.71 -18.96 -8.20
C ASP A 225 -6.74 -19.13 -9.36
N ILE A 226 -7.18 -18.83 -10.58
CA ILE A 226 -6.48 -19.22 -11.79
C ILE A 226 -5.96 -18.02 -12.58
N ILE A 227 -6.69 -16.92 -12.63
CA ILE A 227 -6.25 -15.73 -13.37
C ILE A 227 -5.45 -14.79 -12.48
N ASN A 228 -6.04 -14.31 -11.38
CA ASN A 228 -5.43 -13.29 -10.52
C ASN A 228 -4.00 -13.64 -10.05
N PRO A 229 -3.70 -14.85 -9.55
CA PRO A 229 -2.35 -15.19 -9.05
C PRO A 229 -1.31 -15.42 -10.15
N ASN A 230 -1.70 -15.39 -11.43
CA ASN A 230 -0.86 -15.78 -12.56
C ASN A 230 -0.72 -14.66 -13.61
N PRO A 231 0.34 -13.83 -13.54
CA PRO A 231 0.58 -12.70 -14.46
C PRO A 231 0.58 -13.05 -15.94
N SER A 232 1.11 -14.23 -16.28
CA SER A 232 1.10 -14.75 -17.65
C SER A 232 -0.32 -14.96 -18.20
N ARG A 233 -1.33 -15.07 -17.32
CA ARG A 233 -2.72 -15.34 -17.67
C ARG A 233 -3.63 -14.12 -17.56
N TRP A 234 -3.13 -12.96 -17.12
CA TRP A 234 -3.97 -11.76 -16.99
C TRP A 234 -4.59 -11.33 -18.31
N ARG A 235 -3.80 -11.36 -19.41
CA ARG A 235 -4.30 -11.06 -20.76
C ARG A 235 -5.33 -12.08 -21.25
N GLU A 236 -5.11 -13.37 -20.97
CA GLU A 236 -6.10 -14.43 -21.28
C GLU A 236 -7.41 -14.20 -20.53
N GLY A 237 -7.32 -13.85 -19.23
CA GLY A 237 -8.49 -13.58 -18.41
C GLY A 237 -9.28 -12.36 -18.90
N VAL A 238 -8.61 -11.29 -19.32
CA VAL A 238 -9.30 -10.14 -19.94
C VAL A 238 -9.96 -10.57 -21.25
N LYS A 239 -9.28 -11.33 -22.11
CA LYS A 239 -9.89 -11.85 -23.35
C LYS A 239 -11.11 -12.73 -23.07
N LEU A 240 -11.04 -13.57 -22.04
CA LEU A 240 -12.17 -14.37 -21.56
C LEU A 240 -13.35 -13.48 -21.13
N MET A 241 -13.12 -12.40 -20.39
CA MET A 241 -14.22 -11.50 -19.99
C MET A 241 -14.86 -10.79 -21.18
N HIS A 242 -14.10 -10.40 -22.21
CA HIS A 242 -14.68 -9.89 -23.46
C HIS A 242 -15.52 -10.96 -24.18
N HIS A 243 -15.06 -12.21 -24.20
CA HIS A 243 -15.84 -13.32 -24.75
C HIS A 243 -17.13 -13.54 -23.97
N VAL A 244 -17.06 -13.59 -22.63
CA VAL A 244 -18.23 -13.68 -21.74
C VAL A 244 -19.19 -12.52 -22.00
N LEU A 245 -18.69 -11.30 -22.18
CA LEU A 245 -19.52 -10.13 -22.47
C LEU A 245 -20.31 -10.32 -23.77
N SER A 246 -19.67 -10.86 -24.82
CA SER A 246 -20.31 -11.14 -26.11
C SER A 246 -21.40 -12.21 -26.03
N LEU A 247 -21.27 -13.19 -25.14
CA LEU A 247 -22.28 -14.24 -24.94
C LEU A 247 -23.48 -13.80 -24.10
N ASN A 248 -23.35 -12.70 -23.36
CA ASN A 248 -24.35 -12.22 -22.40
C ASN A 248 -25.03 -10.92 -22.86
N GLN A 249 -25.09 -10.62 -24.17
CA GLN A 249 -25.68 -9.39 -24.70
C GLN A 249 -27.12 -9.17 -24.21
N ASP A 250 -27.93 -10.24 -24.20
CA ASP A 250 -29.34 -10.22 -23.79
C ASP A 250 -29.56 -10.49 -22.29
N ARG A 251 -28.48 -10.50 -21.49
CA ARG A 251 -28.53 -10.79 -20.05
C ARG A 251 -27.99 -9.60 -19.25
N PRO A 252 -28.82 -8.59 -18.95
CA PRO A 252 -28.36 -7.32 -18.38
C PRO A 252 -27.52 -7.47 -17.11
N GLU A 253 -27.90 -8.37 -16.20
CA GLU A 253 -27.14 -8.60 -14.97
C GLU A 253 -25.76 -9.20 -15.23
N ALA A 254 -25.68 -10.27 -16.02
CA ALA A 254 -24.43 -10.93 -16.37
C ALA A 254 -23.51 -9.99 -17.17
N ARG A 255 -24.09 -9.22 -18.10
CA ARG A 255 -23.39 -8.18 -18.86
C ARG A 255 -22.77 -7.14 -17.94
N ARG A 256 -23.54 -6.60 -17.00
CA ARG A 256 -23.05 -5.62 -16.01
C ARG A 256 -21.94 -6.21 -15.14
N ARG A 257 -22.12 -7.41 -14.58
CA ARG A 257 -21.06 -8.08 -13.78
C ARG A 257 -19.78 -8.28 -14.58
N THR A 258 -19.90 -8.60 -15.87
CA THR A 258 -18.75 -8.74 -16.76
C THR A 258 -18.04 -7.41 -17.00
N MET A 259 -18.79 -6.31 -17.19
CA MET A 259 -18.22 -4.97 -17.33
C MET A 259 -17.53 -4.51 -16.05
N ASP A 260 -18.14 -4.75 -14.87
CA ASP A 260 -17.51 -4.47 -13.58
C ASP A 260 -16.18 -5.24 -13.41
N GLU A 261 -16.17 -6.51 -13.82
CA GLU A 261 -14.97 -7.35 -13.76
C GLU A 261 -13.90 -6.92 -14.78
N LEU A 262 -14.29 -6.53 -16.00
CA LEU A 262 -13.36 -5.91 -16.96
C LEU A 262 -12.72 -4.65 -16.39
N GLY A 263 -13.52 -3.78 -15.77
CA GLY A 263 -13.03 -2.59 -15.07
C GLY A 263 -11.99 -2.95 -14.02
N ARG A 264 -12.32 -3.92 -13.16
CA ARG A 264 -11.43 -4.44 -12.11
C ARG A 264 -10.12 -5.00 -12.69
N MET A 265 -10.18 -5.84 -13.71
CA MET A 265 -9.01 -6.50 -14.30
C MET A 265 -8.08 -5.50 -14.98
N TYR A 266 -8.61 -4.57 -15.79
CA TYR A 266 -7.80 -3.51 -16.39
C TYR A 266 -7.14 -2.65 -15.31
N PHE A 267 -7.85 -2.35 -14.23
CA PHE A 267 -7.32 -1.56 -13.13
C PHE A 267 -6.22 -2.27 -12.33
N ILE A 268 -6.52 -3.39 -11.68
CA ILE A 268 -5.57 -4.00 -10.73
C ILE A 268 -4.47 -4.80 -11.43
N LEU A 269 -4.79 -5.50 -12.53
CA LEU A 269 -3.85 -6.44 -13.18
C LEU A 269 -2.99 -5.70 -14.19
N LEU A 270 -3.61 -4.83 -15.01
CA LEU A 270 -2.94 -4.21 -16.15
C LEU A 270 -2.60 -2.73 -15.95
N GLN A 271 -3.08 -2.09 -14.87
CA GLN A 271 -2.93 -0.65 -14.61
C GLN A 271 -3.38 0.22 -15.81
N ASP A 272 -4.35 -0.25 -16.59
CA ASP A 272 -4.96 0.48 -17.70
C ASP A 272 -6.17 1.28 -17.18
N PHE A 273 -5.89 2.44 -16.61
CA PHE A 273 -6.89 3.27 -15.95
C PHE A 273 -7.97 3.80 -16.90
N ALA A 274 -7.63 4.05 -18.17
CA ALA A 274 -8.61 4.54 -19.15
C ALA A 274 -9.63 3.47 -19.51
N ARG A 275 -9.18 2.24 -19.83
CA ARG A 275 -10.09 1.13 -20.11
C ARG A 275 -10.84 0.69 -18.86
N ALA A 276 -10.19 0.71 -17.69
CA ALA A 276 -10.86 0.43 -16.43
C ALA A 276 -12.04 1.39 -16.18
N ALA A 277 -11.79 2.70 -16.28
CA ALA A 277 -12.82 3.72 -16.14
C ALA A 277 -13.96 3.55 -17.15
N PHE A 278 -13.63 3.25 -18.41
CA PHE A 278 -14.63 3.00 -19.44
C PHE A 278 -15.59 1.89 -19.04
N TRP A 279 -15.07 0.74 -18.62
CA TRP A 279 -15.91 -0.42 -18.30
C TRP A 279 -16.78 -0.18 -17.06
N TRP A 280 -16.27 0.50 -16.03
CA TRP A 280 -17.09 0.89 -14.88
C TRP A 280 -18.14 1.95 -15.24
N GLN A 281 -17.84 2.90 -16.13
CA GLN A 281 -18.85 3.84 -16.63
C GLN A 281 -19.96 3.11 -17.41
N GLN A 282 -19.62 2.12 -18.24
CA GLN A 282 -20.60 1.30 -18.95
C GLN A 282 -21.45 0.46 -17.98
N ALA A 283 -20.85 -0.12 -16.94
CA ALA A 283 -21.56 -0.88 -15.91
C ALA A 283 -22.52 0.01 -15.10
N GLN A 284 -22.06 1.20 -14.70
CA GLN A 284 -22.86 2.19 -13.99
C GLN A 284 -24.07 2.64 -14.80
N ALA A 285 -23.86 2.94 -16.10
CA ALA A 285 -24.94 3.38 -16.99
C ALA A 285 -26.09 2.36 -17.10
N GLN A 286 -25.82 1.06 -16.89
CA GLN A 286 -26.86 0.02 -16.90
C GLN A 286 -27.59 -0.13 -15.56
N ARG A 287 -26.95 0.22 -14.44
CA ARG A 287 -27.52 0.04 -13.09
C ARG A 287 -28.23 1.29 -12.56
N GLY A 288 -27.72 2.46 -12.92
CA GLY A 288 -28.17 3.75 -12.37
C GLY A 288 -27.46 4.18 -11.08
N ASP A 289 -26.58 3.37 -10.48
CA ASP A 289 -25.73 3.75 -9.35
C ASP A 289 -24.38 2.99 -9.30
N LEU A 290 -23.47 3.44 -8.43
CA LEU A 290 -22.20 2.77 -8.11
C LEU A 290 -22.23 2.04 -6.75
N SER A 291 -23.42 1.81 -6.17
CA SER A 291 -23.52 1.31 -4.80
C SER A 291 -23.15 -0.17 -4.74
N GLY A 292 -22.11 -0.60 -4.01
CA GLY A 292 -21.90 -2.03 -3.73
C GLY A 292 -20.73 -2.75 -4.43
N SER A 293 -19.64 -2.05 -4.73
CA SER A 293 -18.27 -2.61 -4.71
C SER A 293 -17.28 -1.44 -4.66
N ASP A 294 -15.99 -1.70 -4.43
CA ASP A 294 -14.93 -0.66 -4.52
C ASP A 294 -14.84 -0.01 -5.92
N GLY A 295 -15.65 -0.42 -6.91
CA GLY A 295 -15.66 0.13 -8.27
C GLY A 295 -15.84 1.65 -8.33
N GLY A 296 -16.62 2.25 -7.42
CA GLY A 296 -16.74 3.72 -7.36
C GLY A 296 -15.44 4.42 -6.91
N VAL A 297 -14.75 3.87 -5.92
CA VAL A 297 -13.48 4.41 -5.41
C VAL A 297 -12.38 4.21 -6.45
N HIS A 298 -12.33 3.04 -7.10
CA HIS A 298 -11.36 2.78 -8.17
C HIS A 298 -11.65 3.61 -9.43
N LEU A 299 -12.91 3.90 -9.77
CA LEU A 299 -13.24 4.83 -10.85
C LEU A 299 -12.74 6.25 -10.53
N ALA A 300 -12.92 6.71 -9.28
CA ALA A 300 -12.35 7.97 -8.83
C ALA A 300 -10.81 7.95 -8.94
N GLU A 301 -10.16 6.85 -8.54
CA GLU A 301 -8.72 6.69 -8.72
C GLU A 301 -8.34 6.76 -10.20
N CYS A 302 -9.10 6.13 -11.10
CA CYS A 302 -8.83 6.23 -12.54
C CYS A 302 -8.86 7.67 -13.03
N TYR A 303 -9.83 8.49 -12.60
CA TYR A 303 -9.86 9.92 -12.98
C TYR A 303 -8.62 10.67 -12.51
N TRP A 304 -8.22 10.45 -11.26
CA TRP A 304 -7.02 11.07 -10.72
C TRP A 304 -5.76 10.61 -11.46
N ARG A 305 -5.62 9.29 -11.67
CA ARG A 305 -4.52 8.71 -12.45
C ARG A 305 -4.51 9.29 -13.85
N LEU A 306 -5.65 9.52 -14.50
CA LEU A 306 -5.71 10.15 -15.82
C LEU A 306 -5.45 11.67 -15.80
N GLY A 307 -5.13 12.25 -14.64
CA GLY A 307 -4.70 13.64 -14.51
C GLY A 307 -5.80 14.61 -14.06
N ASN A 308 -6.94 14.12 -13.56
CA ASN A 308 -8.03 14.96 -13.09
C ASN A 308 -8.42 14.65 -11.65
N LYS A 309 -7.77 15.33 -10.70
CA LYS A 309 -8.07 15.27 -9.27
C LYS A 309 -9.51 15.70 -8.97
N GLN A 310 -10.02 16.73 -9.64
CA GLN A 310 -11.35 17.30 -9.35
C GLN A 310 -12.47 16.27 -9.59
N MET A 311 -12.43 15.57 -10.73
CA MET A 311 -13.38 14.49 -11.02
C MET A 311 -13.33 13.36 -9.97
N ALA A 312 -12.14 13.03 -9.47
CA ALA A 312 -11.98 12.03 -8.42
C ALA A 312 -12.64 12.49 -7.10
N VAL A 313 -12.35 13.74 -6.68
CA VAL A 313 -12.92 14.34 -5.46
C VAL A 313 -14.44 14.39 -5.53
N GLU A 314 -15.01 14.90 -6.62
CA GLU A 314 -16.47 15.01 -6.82
C GLU A 314 -17.17 13.64 -6.80
N LEU A 315 -16.52 12.60 -7.33
CA LEU A 315 -17.07 11.25 -7.28
C LEU A 315 -17.02 10.71 -5.86
N LEU A 316 -15.89 10.84 -5.16
CA LEU A 316 -15.76 10.35 -3.78
C LEU A 316 -16.76 11.01 -2.82
N GLU A 317 -17.06 12.30 -2.98
CA GLU A 317 -18.06 13.01 -2.15
C GLU A 317 -19.48 12.46 -2.31
N LYS A 318 -19.79 11.80 -3.44
CA LYS A 318 -21.09 11.19 -3.71
C LYS A 318 -21.19 9.74 -3.24
N LEU A 319 -20.06 9.11 -2.91
CA LEU A 319 -20.02 7.71 -2.50
C LEU A 319 -20.26 7.56 -0.99
N PRO A 320 -20.88 6.45 -0.56
CA PRO A 320 -20.95 6.13 0.85
C PRO A 320 -19.53 5.94 1.44
N PRO A 321 -19.27 6.36 2.69
CA PRO A 321 -17.97 6.20 3.32
C PRO A 321 -17.48 4.74 3.32
N ASN A 322 -16.23 4.53 2.89
CA ASN A 322 -15.55 3.23 2.86
C ASN A 322 -14.06 3.41 3.23
N PHE A 323 -13.48 2.46 3.99
CA PHE A 323 -12.06 2.47 4.35
C PHE A 323 -11.11 2.59 3.15
N SER A 324 -11.45 2.03 1.99
CA SER A 324 -10.64 2.18 0.77
C SER A 324 -10.49 3.66 0.33
N MET A 325 -11.45 4.52 0.68
CA MET A 325 -11.37 5.96 0.42
C MET A 325 -10.28 6.66 1.22
N ILE A 326 -9.90 6.15 2.42
CA ILE A 326 -8.86 6.78 3.25
C ILE A 326 -7.54 6.86 2.47
N LYS A 327 -7.16 5.76 1.82
CA LYS A 327 -5.98 5.71 0.97
C LYS A 327 -6.07 6.74 -0.17
N LEU A 328 -7.18 6.71 -0.92
CA LEU A 328 -7.30 7.60 -2.08
C LEU A 328 -7.35 9.08 -1.67
N TRP A 329 -8.03 9.45 -0.57
CA TRP A 329 -7.97 10.81 -0.05
C TRP A 329 -6.54 11.24 0.27
N ALA A 330 -5.73 10.37 0.88
CA ALA A 330 -4.33 10.66 1.14
C ALA A 330 -3.51 10.83 -0.15
N ASP A 331 -3.71 9.95 -1.14
CA ASP A 331 -3.04 10.02 -2.44
C ASP A 331 -3.39 11.31 -3.21
N LEU A 332 -4.63 11.80 -3.05
CA LEU A 332 -5.09 13.09 -3.58
C LEU A 332 -4.53 14.30 -2.82
N GLY A 333 -3.80 14.09 -1.71
CA GLY A 333 -3.30 15.15 -0.84
C GLY A 333 -4.34 15.72 0.13
N GLU A 334 -5.51 15.08 0.25
CA GLU A 334 -6.63 15.47 1.12
C GLU A 334 -6.53 14.75 2.48
N LEU A 335 -5.40 14.91 3.16
CA LEU A 335 -5.11 14.15 4.40
C LEU A 335 -6.16 14.39 5.49
N ASP A 336 -6.67 15.61 5.64
CA ASP A 336 -7.68 15.92 6.66
C ASP A 336 -8.98 15.12 6.44
N ARG A 337 -9.37 14.92 5.18
CA ARG A 337 -10.54 14.09 4.83
C ARG A 337 -10.26 12.61 5.12
N ALA A 338 -9.07 12.13 4.80
CA ALA A 338 -8.63 10.77 5.10
C ALA A 338 -8.68 10.49 6.62
N LEU A 339 -8.10 11.39 7.42
CA LEU A 339 -8.04 11.26 8.88
C LEU A 339 -9.40 11.43 9.53
N LYS A 340 -10.26 12.33 9.04
CA LYS A 340 -11.65 12.45 9.52
C LYS A 340 -12.41 11.14 9.38
N LEU A 341 -12.28 10.47 8.23
CA LEU A 341 -12.93 9.17 7.99
C LEU A 341 -12.36 8.07 8.89
N ALA A 342 -11.03 8.05 9.07
CA ALA A 342 -10.37 7.08 9.93
C ALA A 342 -10.73 7.26 11.41
N GLU A 343 -10.68 8.49 11.93
CA GLU A 343 -10.96 8.80 13.34
C GLU A 343 -12.41 8.53 13.73
N ALA A 344 -13.35 8.72 12.80
CA ALA A 344 -14.75 8.30 13.00
C ALA A 344 -14.90 6.79 13.29
N ASN A 345 -13.88 5.99 12.97
CA ASN A 345 -13.84 4.54 13.15
C ASN A 345 -12.65 4.07 14.01
N ALA A 346 -11.95 4.98 14.70
CA ALA A 346 -10.76 4.66 15.48
C ALA A 346 -11.04 3.93 16.81
N SER A 347 -12.29 3.50 17.04
CA SER A 347 -12.73 2.74 18.20
C SER A 347 -13.70 1.63 17.78
N GLY A 348 -13.90 0.63 18.65
CA GLY A 348 -14.80 -0.49 18.39
C GLY A 348 -14.23 -1.54 17.41
N ALA A 349 -15.13 -2.22 16.69
CA ALA A 349 -14.83 -3.44 15.95
C ALA A 349 -13.93 -3.27 14.71
N TYR A 350 -13.67 -2.03 14.27
CA TYR A 350 -12.85 -1.72 13.11
C TYR A 350 -11.66 -0.79 13.42
N ALA A 351 -11.40 -0.53 14.71
CA ALA A 351 -10.33 0.37 15.16
C ALA A 351 -8.95 -0.03 14.61
N ASP A 352 -8.67 -1.34 14.52
CA ASP A 352 -7.41 -1.86 14.00
C ASP A 352 -7.19 -1.48 12.52
N ILE A 353 -8.26 -1.53 11.71
CA ILE A 353 -8.23 -1.15 10.29
C ILE A 353 -8.12 0.37 10.17
N ALA A 354 -8.98 1.11 10.88
CA ALA A 354 -9.05 2.56 10.76
C ALA A 354 -7.73 3.24 11.16
N LEU A 355 -7.15 2.85 12.30
CA LEU A 355 -5.88 3.39 12.78
C LEU A 355 -4.70 3.02 11.88
N LEU A 356 -4.70 1.79 11.34
CA LEU A 356 -3.69 1.37 10.38
C LEU A 356 -3.74 2.22 9.10
N TYR A 357 -4.93 2.42 8.54
CA TYR A 357 -5.13 3.23 7.33
C TYR A 357 -4.83 4.72 7.57
N ALA A 358 -5.11 5.25 8.77
CA ALA A 358 -4.67 6.60 9.15
C ALA A 358 -3.15 6.71 9.16
N GLY A 359 -2.47 5.71 9.73
CA GLY A 359 -1.00 5.64 9.71
C GLY A 359 -0.45 5.61 8.29
N ASP A 360 -1.05 4.80 7.42
CA ASP A 360 -0.67 4.70 6.01
C ASP A 360 -0.91 6.01 5.26
N ALA A 361 -2.05 6.67 5.48
CA ALA A 361 -2.37 7.98 4.92
C ALA A 361 -1.33 9.04 5.31
N CYS A 362 -1.02 9.14 6.61
CA CYS A 362 0.03 10.03 7.10
C CYS A 362 1.40 9.71 6.48
N ARG A 363 1.76 8.42 6.39
CA ARG A 363 3.03 7.96 5.80
C ARG A 363 3.13 8.37 4.32
N THR A 364 2.06 8.17 3.55
CA THR A 364 1.97 8.56 2.14
C THR A 364 2.16 10.07 1.96
N CYS A 365 1.53 10.88 2.83
CA CYS A 365 1.66 12.34 2.80
C CYS A 365 2.94 12.88 3.45
N GLY A 366 3.90 12.02 3.82
CA GLY A 366 5.16 12.42 4.46
C GLY A 366 5.03 12.91 5.91
N LYS A 367 3.86 12.76 6.53
CA LYS A 367 3.58 13.09 7.94
C LYS A 367 3.97 11.92 8.85
N TYR A 368 5.26 11.59 8.87
CA TYR A 368 5.74 10.40 9.59
C TYR A 368 5.48 10.44 11.11
N ALA A 369 5.32 11.63 11.68
CA ALA A 369 5.10 11.81 13.12
C ALA A 369 3.74 11.22 13.50
N ASP A 370 2.76 11.65 12.73
CA ASP A 370 1.38 11.25 12.88
C ASP A 370 1.23 9.79 12.47
N ALA A 371 1.93 9.36 11.42
CA ALA A 371 1.96 7.96 11.01
C ALA A 371 2.39 7.03 12.15
N LEU A 372 3.51 7.36 12.83
CA LEU A 372 4.00 6.58 13.97
C LEU A 372 3.03 6.59 15.15
N ARG A 373 2.39 7.72 15.43
CA ARG A 373 1.33 7.81 16.48
C ARG A 373 0.15 6.89 16.17
N TYR A 374 -0.31 6.89 14.92
CA TYR A 374 -1.41 6.03 14.48
C TYR A 374 -1.03 4.55 14.50
N TYR A 375 0.16 4.18 14.03
CA TYR A 375 0.63 2.80 14.13
C TYR A 375 0.78 2.35 15.58
N GLN A 376 1.27 3.21 16.49
CA GLN A 376 1.34 2.89 17.91
C GLN A 376 -0.05 2.69 18.53
N ARG A 377 -1.04 3.50 18.16
CA ARG A 377 -2.44 3.28 18.54
C ARG A 377 -2.97 1.95 18.00
N ALA A 378 -2.69 1.62 16.73
CA ALA A 378 -3.09 0.36 16.12
C ALA A 378 -2.50 -0.87 16.86
N LEU A 379 -1.24 -0.78 17.31
CA LEU A 379 -0.58 -1.80 18.13
C LEU A 379 -1.24 -2.01 19.50
N GLN A 380 -1.91 -0.99 20.03
CA GLN A 380 -2.55 -1.01 21.34
C GLN A 380 -4.04 -1.38 21.29
N VAL A 381 -4.62 -1.54 20.09
CA VAL A 381 -6.03 -1.92 19.96
C VAL A 381 -6.26 -3.27 20.66
N PRO A 382 -7.10 -3.31 21.71
CA PRO A 382 -7.34 -4.54 22.44
C PRO A 382 -8.10 -5.52 21.57
N PHE A 383 -7.75 -6.79 21.69
CA PHE A 383 -8.46 -7.86 21.02
C PHE A 383 -9.70 -8.29 21.83
N SER A 384 -10.85 -8.44 21.16
CA SER A 384 -12.00 -9.15 21.74
C SER A 384 -12.77 -9.92 20.65
N GLY A 385 -13.12 -11.18 20.91
CA GLY A 385 -14.08 -11.95 20.10
C GLY A 385 -13.51 -12.68 18.87
N ARG A 386 -14.28 -12.72 17.77
CA ARG A 386 -13.88 -13.34 16.50
C ARG A 386 -12.98 -12.37 15.71
N GLY A 387 -12.04 -12.91 14.92
CA GLY A 387 -11.18 -12.09 14.04
C GLY A 387 -9.74 -11.91 14.50
N LYS A 388 -9.26 -12.72 15.46
CA LYS A 388 -7.86 -12.67 15.99
C LYS A 388 -6.81 -12.51 14.90
N GLY A 389 -6.91 -13.31 13.84
CA GLY A 389 -5.95 -13.28 12.73
C GLY A 389 -5.91 -11.93 11.99
N ARG A 390 -7.02 -11.19 11.90
CA ARG A 390 -7.06 -9.86 11.30
C ARG A 390 -6.30 -8.85 12.16
N TYR A 391 -6.61 -8.79 13.47
CA TYR A 391 -5.95 -7.89 14.41
C TYR A 391 -4.45 -8.14 14.45
N GLU A 392 -4.02 -9.40 14.59
CA GLU A 392 -2.60 -9.74 14.61
C GLU A 392 -1.89 -9.37 13.31
N ARG A 393 -2.53 -9.58 12.14
CA ARG A 393 -1.98 -9.18 10.84
C ARG A 393 -1.83 -7.67 10.74
N ASN A 394 -2.86 -6.92 11.14
CA ASN A 394 -2.86 -5.45 11.13
C ASN A 394 -1.81 -4.87 12.11
N GLN A 395 -1.65 -5.47 13.29
CA GLN A 395 -0.61 -5.08 14.24
C GLN A 395 0.79 -5.39 13.72
N ARG A 396 1.02 -6.58 13.14
CA ARG A 396 2.32 -6.89 12.49
C ARG A 396 2.64 -5.91 11.38
N ARG A 397 1.64 -5.55 10.56
CA ARG A 397 1.78 -4.55 9.50
C ARG A 397 2.10 -3.17 10.06
N ALA A 398 1.38 -2.70 11.09
CA ALA A 398 1.65 -1.43 11.75
C ALA A 398 3.09 -1.39 12.32
N ALA A 399 3.54 -2.47 12.97
CA ALA A 399 4.91 -2.58 13.48
C ALA A 399 5.94 -2.49 12.34
N ALA A 400 5.74 -3.23 11.25
CA ALA A 400 6.64 -3.21 10.10
C ALA A 400 6.70 -1.85 9.42
N ASN A 401 5.57 -1.17 9.25
CA ASN A 401 5.53 0.19 8.69
C ASN A 401 6.20 1.21 9.64
N ALA A 402 6.00 1.09 10.95
CA ALA A 402 6.67 1.94 11.93
C ALA A 402 8.19 1.74 11.96
N GLU A 403 8.66 0.50 11.87
CA GLU A 403 10.08 0.17 11.71
C GLU A 403 10.64 0.76 10.42
N ALA A 404 9.94 0.57 9.30
CA ALA A 404 10.36 1.08 8.00
C ALA A 404 10.47 2.61 7.98
N ILE A 405 9.56 3.34 8.63
CA ILE A 405 9.68 4.80 8.77
C ILE A 405 11.01 5.20 9.43
N LYS A 406 11.40 4.51 10.50
CA LYS A 406 12.68 4.78 11.19
C LYS A 406 13.86 4.51 10.25
N LEU A 407 13.82 3.40 9.50
CA LEU A 407 14.84 3.06 8.51
C LEU A 407 14.90 4.08 7.38
N PHE A 408 13.76 4.53 6.86
CA PHE A 408 13.70 5.56 5.82
C PHE A 408 14.40 6.83 6.27
N GLU A 409 14.08 7.31 7.48
CA GLU A 409 14.64 8.55 8.03
C GLU A 409 16.14 8.45 8.31
N LEU A 410 16.67 7.24 8.50
CA LEU A 410 18.08 6.93 8.68
C LEU A 410 18.80 6.52 7.40
N LEU A 411 18.10 6.33 6.29
CA LEU A 411 18.72 5.93 5.03
C LEU A 411 19.41 7.12 4.36
N ASP A 412 20.64 6.91 3.93
CA ASP A 412 21.41 7.77 3.04
C ASP A 412 22.05 6.89 1.95
N LEU A 413 21.53 6.99 0.74
CA LEU A 413 21.94 6.12 -0.36
C LEU A 413 23.41 6.36 -0.78
N SER A 414 23.95 7.56 -0.53
CA SER A 414 25.38 7.87 -0.78
C SER A 414 26.33 7.10 0.13
N LYS A 415 25.82 6.56 1.24
CA LYS A 415 26.56 5.70 2.15
C LYS A 415 26.34 4.21 1.91
N VAL A 416 25.48 3.85 0.97
CA VAL A 416 25.26 2.46 0.58
C VAL A 416 26.30 2.10 -0.48
N PRO A 417 27.17 1.12 -0.21
CA PRO A 417 28.16 0.67 -1.20
C PRO A 417 27.51 -0.01 -2.40
N ASP A 418 28.30 -0.20 -3.43
CA ASP A 418 27.94 -1.09 -4.53
C ASP A 418 27.79 -2.53 -4.01
N GLY A 419 26.75 -3.20 -4.46
CA GLY A 419 26.48 -4.57 -4.02
C GLY A 419 25.07 -5.04 -4.30
N THR A 420 24.82 -6.28 -3.87
CA THR A 420 23.51 -6.92 -3.93
C THR A 420 23.07 -7.27 -2.52
N TYR A 421 21.91 -6.76 -2.13
CA TYR A 421 21.40 -6.82 -0.76
C TYR A 421 20.04 -7.50 -0.72
N ARG A 422 19.80 -8.29 0.32
CA ARG A 422 18.56 -9.07 0.47
C ARG A 422 17.95 -8.81 1.82
N ALA A 423 16.63 -8.72 1.85
CA ALA A 423 15.85 -8.61 3.08
C ALA A 423 14.41 -9.08 2.83
N SER A 424 13.63 -9.18 3.89
CA SER A 424 12.20 -9.47 3.82
C SER A 424 11.39 -8.53 4.71
N SER A 425 10.08 -8.49 4.45
CA SER A 425 9.10 -7.87 5.31
C SER A 425 7.78 -8.64 5.24
N VAL A 426 6.97 -8.50 6.28
CA VAL A 426 5.65 -9.12 6.38
C VAL A 426 4.75 -8.69 5.22
N GLY A 427 4.26 -9.67 4.45
CA GLY A 427 3.25 -9.50 3.40
C GLY A 427 1.84 -9.87 3.88
N TYR A 428 0.93 -10.11 2.93
CA TYR A 428 -0.44 -10.51 3.25
C TYR A 428 -0.49 -11.93 3.82
N GLU A 429 0.13 -12.88 3.13
CA GLU A 429 0.11 -14.31 3.45
C GLU A 429 1.39 -14.76 4.16
N ALA A 430 2.53 -14.26 3.71
CA ALA A 430 3.84 -14.59 4.24
C ALA A 430 4.80 -13.42 4.04
N ASP A 431 6.03 -13.58 4.48
CA ASP A 431 7.09 -12.63 4.17
C ASP A 431 7.29 -12.53 2.64
N VAL A 432 7.54 -11.30 2.18
CA VAL A 432 7.97 -11.01 0.81
C VAL A 432 9.46 -10.70 0.84
N TYR A 433 10.23 -11.45 0.06
CA TYR A 433 11.69 -11.35 0.01
C TYR A 433 12.11 -10.54 -1.21
N VAL A 434 12.98 -9.56 -1.01
CA VAL A 434 13.52 -8.73 -2.09
C VAL A 434 15.03 -8.86 -2.21
N GLU A 435 15.52 -8.64 -3.42
CA GLU A 435 16.92 -8.39 -3.74
C GLU A 435 17.04 -7.00 -4.35
N VAL A 436 17.99 -6.22 -3.85
CA VAL A 436 18.25 -4.83 -4.22
C VAL A 436 19.69 -4.73 -4.70
N VAL A 437 19.89 -4.27 -5.92
CA VAL A 437 21.22 -4.01 -6.47
C VAL A 437 21.49 -2.51 -6.41
N VAL A 438 22.60 -2.14 -5.77
CA VAL A 438 23.09 -0.76 -5.72
C VAL A 438 24.39 -0.68 -6.50
N LYS A 439 24.53 0.37 -7.32
CA LYS A 439 25.75 0.71 -8.04
C LYS A 439 25.87 2.23 -8.14
N ASP A 440 27.07 2.76 -7.91
CA ASP A 440 27.36 4.19 -7.99
C ASP A 440 26.37 5.02 -7.13
N HIS A 441 26.05 4.51 -5.94
CA HIS A 441 25.05 5.07 -5.02
C HIS A 441 23.64 5.23 -5.62
N ARG A 442 23.28 4.38 -6.59
CA ARG A 442 21.95 4.32 -7.20
C ARG A 442 21.34 2.94 -7.04
N ILE A 443 20.03 2.90 -6.83
CA ILE A 443 19.24 1.66 -6.87
C ILE A 443 19.11 1.26 -8.34
N VAL A 444 19.84 0.22 -8.76
CA VAL A 444 19.85 -0.25 -10.15
C VAL A 444 18.70 -1.22 -10.40
N SER A 445 18.38 -2.07 -9.43
CA SER A 445 17.25 -2.99 -9.55
C SER A 445 16.69 -3.36 -8.18
N VAL A 446 15.39 -3.57 -8.14
CA VAL A 446 14.69 -4.24 -7.04
C VAL A 446 13.96 -5.44 -7.66
N ARG A 447 14.08 -6.61 -7.06
CA ARG A 447 13.36 -7.82 -7.50
C ARG A 447 12.75 -8.51 -6.30
N VAL A 448 11.50 -8.97 -6.45
CA VAL A 448 10.93 -9.94 -5.51
C VAL A 448 11.50 -11.31 -5.85
N THR A 449 12.09 -11.97 -4.87
CA THR A 449 12.81 -13.24 -5.05
C THR A 449 12.05 -14.44 -4.51
N ASP A 450 11.19 -14.23 -3.52
CA ASP A 450 10.31 -15.26 -2.96
C ASP A 450 9.09 -14.62 -2.29
N HIS A 451 7.94 -15.29 -2.37
CA HIS A 451 6.69 -14.90 -1.71
C HIS A 451 5.65 -16.04 -1.74
N ARG A 452 4.62 -15.93 -0.90
CA ARG A 452 3.40 -16.79 -0.96
C ARG A 452 2.12 -16.01 -1.23
N GLU A 453 2.25 -14.75 -1.64
CA GLU A 453 1.12 -13.87 -1.97
C GLU A 453 0.31 -14.46 -3.14
N LYS A 454 -1.03 -14.41 -3.05
CA LYS A 454 -1.94 -14.87 -4.13
C LYS A 454 -2.59 -13.72 -4.91
N GLN A 455 -2.89 -12.61 -4.25
CA GLN A 455 -3.60 -11.46 -4.83
C GLN A 455 -2.69 -10.23 -4.88
N TYR A 456 -1.47 -10.44 -5.38
CA TYR A 456 -0.45 -9.38 -5.45
C TYR A 456 -0.65 -8.41 -6.62
N TYR A 457 -1.43 -8.81 -7.63
CA TYR A 457 -1.76 -8.00 -8.81
C TYR A 457 -0.49 -7.34 -9.40
N ALA A 458 -0.56 -6.10 -9.88
CA ALA A 458 0.59 -5.39 -10.43
C ALA A 458 1.68 -5.00 -9.40
N SER A 459 1.53 -5.26 -8.09
CA SER A 459 2.47 -4.78 -7.08
C SER A 459 3.89 -5.34 -7.23
N MET A 460 4.03 -6.60 -7.70
CA MET A 460 5.32 -7.26 -7.88
C MET A 460 6.18 -6.64 -8.97
N THR A 461 5.57 -5.88 -9.90
CA THR A 461 6.26 -5.20 -11.00
C THR A 461 6.31 -3.70 -10.78
N GLU A 462 5.17 -3.10 -10.40
CA GLU A 462 5.05 -1.64 -10.30
C GLU A 462 5.80 -1.05 -9.11
N ILE A 463 5.80 -1.72 -7.96
CA ILE A 463 6.48 -1.18 -6.78
C ILE A 463 8.00 -1.20 -6.96
N PRO A 464 8.64 -2.31 -7.39
CA PRO A 464 10.05 -2.29 -7.74
C PRO A 464 10.42 -1.24 -8.79
N ARG A 465 9.61 -1.11 -9.86
CA ARG A 465 9.81 -0.11 -10.92
C ARG A 465 9.81 1.31 -10.35
N ARG A 466 8.78 1.66 -9.56
CA ARG A 466 8.66 3.00 -8.94
C ARG A 466 9.82 3.32 -8.00
N ILE A 467 10.31 2.34 -7.23
CA ILE A 467 11.47 2.53 -6.35
C ILE A 467 12.73 2.84 -7.17
N VAL A 468 12.98 2.08 -8.24
CA VAL A 468 14.13 2.30 -9.13
C VAL A 468 14.00 3.65 -9.83
N GLU A 469 12.86 3.99 -10.40
CA GLU A 469 12.68 5.28 -11.10
C GLU A 469 12.84 6.48 -10.18
N ARG A 470 12.27 6.42 -8.97
CA ARG A 470 12.31 7.52 -8.00
C ARG A 470 13.56 7.52 -7.14
N GLN A 471 14.39 6.47 -7.20
CA GLN A 471 15.59 6.29 -6.37
C GLN A 471 15.31 6.44 -4.87
N THR A 472 14.12 6.00 -4.42
CA THR A 472 13.70 6.14 -3.04
C THR A 472 12.64 5.11 -2.67
N VAL A 473 12.59 4.79 -1.38
CA VAL A 473 11.51 4.00 -0.75
C VAL A 473 10.48 4.90 -0.05
N ARG A 474 10.71 6.21 -0.02
CA ARG A 474 9.81 7.20 0.58
C ARG A 474 8.71 7.61 -0.39
N GLY A 475 7.49 7.77 0.11
CA GLY A 475 6.37 8.28 -0.71
C GLY A 475 6.05 7.40 -1.93
N ILE A 476 6.38 6.10 -1.86
CA ILE A 476 5.98 5.14 -2.88
C ILE A 476 4.53 4.78 -2.62
N ASP A 477 3.70 5.17 -3.57
CA ASP A 477 2.28 4.87 -3.60
C ASP A 477 2.06 3.37 -3.88
N ALA A 478 1.26 2.74 -3.02
CA ALA A 478 0.92 1.33 -3.08
C ALA A 478 -0.10 1.04 -4.19
N VAL A 479 -0.02 -0.14 -4.80
CA VAL A 479 -1.01 -0.59 -5.80
C VAL A 479 -2.33 -0.90 -5.09
N SER A 480 -3.40 -0.22 -5.51
CA SER A 480 -4.76 -0.45 -4.99
C SER A 480 -5.19 -1.90 -5.17
N GLY A 481 -5.75 -2.50 -4.11
CA GLY A 481 -6.04 -3.93 -4.02
C GLY A 481 -4.87 -4.80 -3.55
N ALA A 482 -3.63 -4.32 -3.61
CA ALA A 482 -2.42 -5.04 -3.18
C ALA A 482 -1.56 -4.21 -2.21
N THR A 483 -2.19 -3.44 -1.31
CA THR A 483 -1.51 -2.52 -0.39
C THR A 483 -0.51 -3.24 0.50
N LEU A 484 -0.91 -4.38 1.08
CA LEU A 484 -0.09 -5.15 2.02
C LEU A 484 1.19 -5.66 1.35
N THR A 485 1.05 -6.26 0.18
CA THR A 485 2.17 -6.71 -0.64
C THR A 485 3.05 -5.55 -1.08
N SER A 486 2.45 -4.44 -1.50
CA SER A 486 3.19 -3.24 -1.92
C SER A 486 4.06 -2.68 -0.80
N GLU A 487 3.51 -2.56 0.40
CA GLU A 487 4.25 -2.11 1.58
C GLU A 487 5.33 -3.09 1.99
N ALA A 488 5.09 -4.40 1.90
CA ALA A 488 6.11 -5.41 2.17
C ALA A 488 7.34 -5.22 1.26
N ILE A 489 7.14 -4.97 -0.03
CA ILE A 489 8.23 -4.72 -0.99
C ILE A 489 9.00 -3.44 -0.61
N VAL A 490 8.28 -2.34 -0.31
CA VAL A 490 8.91 -1.07 0.10
C VAL A 490 9.71 -1.24 1.39
N ASN A 491 9.12 -1.88 2.41
CA ASN A 491 9.73 -2.09 3.71
C ASN A 491 10.92 -3.03 3.65
N ALA A 492 10.83 -4.12 2.89
CA ALA A 492 11.94 -5.05 2.67
C ALA A 492 13.10 -4.35 1.95
N THR A 493 12.79 -3.49 0.95
CA THR A 493 13.80 -2.69 0.26
C THR A 493 14.49 -1.71 1.22
N ALA A 494 13.72 -1.06 2.11
CA ALA A 494 14.26 -0.21 3.17
C ALA A 494 15.26 -0.94 4.04
N LYS A 495 14.90 -2.16 4.49
CA LYS A 495 15.72 -3.03 5.33
C LYS A 495 17.01 -3.42 4.64
N ALA A 496 16.93 -3.84 3.37
CA ALA A 496 18.10 -4.21 2.58
C ALA A 496 19.11 -3.05 2.45
N LEU A 497 18.62 -1.85 2.12
CA LEU A 497 19.47 -0.67 1.94
C LEU A 497 20.06 -0.19 3.29
N ALA A 498 19.25 -0.15 4.35
CA ALA A 498 19.72 0.28 5.67
C ALA A 498 20.78 -0.67 6.24
N ALA A 499 20.64 -1.99 6.06
CA ALA A 499 21.61 -2.97 6.53
C ALA A 499 22.97 -2.87 5.80
N ALA A 500 22.97 -2.36 4.57
CA ALA A 500 24.15 -2.20 3.72
C ALA A 500 24.91 -0.89 3.96
N MET A 501 24.23 0.13 4.48
CA MET A 501 24.78 1.47 4.68
C MET A 501 26.05 1.42 5.56
N LYS A 502 27.13 2.08 5.11
CA LYS A 502 28.38 2.22 5.88
C LYS A 502 28.20 3.23 7.03
N LYS A 503 29.02 3.05 8.06
CA LYS A 503 29.03 3.89 9.28
C LYS A 503 29.37 5.34 8.97
#